data_AF-A0ABD3ZWU3-F1
#
_entry.id   AF-A0ABD3ZWU3-F1
#
_cell.length_a   1.000
_cell.length_b   1.000
_cell.length_c   1.000
_cell.angle_alpha   90.00
_cell.angle_beta   90.00
_cell.angle_gamma   90.00
#
_symmetry.space_group_name_H-M   'P 1'
#
loop_
_entity.id
_entity.type
_entity.pdbx_description
1 polymer ?
#
loop_
_entity_poly.entity_id
_entity_poly.type
_entity_poly.pdbx_seq_one_letter_code
_entity_poly.pdbx_strand_id
1 'polypeptide(L)'
;MKINKKTIGGFLLIVFGISVFFGGGSFGFIIPLAIGSLMTYAGVKRFAAGKTITGIIVGGIGAIMLICSLPFVVGIALAAAMVYYGWKLMKNGSADNGVSSFDPEPASAAYQSHFDDEWEEFLKKK
;
A
#
# COMPACT_ATOMS: atom_id res chain seq x y z
N MET A 1 -3.66 -0.69 19.73
CA MET A 1 -4.35 -0.41 18.45
C MET A 1 -5.49 -1.40 18.31
N LYS A 2 -6.76 -0.97 18.29
CA LYS A 2 -7.89 -1.90 18.07
C LYS A 2 -7.87 -2.33 16.60
N ILE A 3 -7.89 -3.63 16.34
CA ILE A 3 -7.79 -4.19 14.99
C ILE A 3 -9.14 -3.99 14.29
N ASN A 4 -9.22 -3.07 13.32
CA ASN A 4 -10.38 -2.85 12.44
C ASN A 4 -10.02 -3.27 11.00
N LYS A 5 -11.00 -3.56 10.15
CA LYS A 5 -10.84 -3.94 8.72
C LYS A 5 -9.96 -2.94 7.96
N LYS A 6 -10.11 -1.62 8.25
CA LYS A 6 -9.28 -0.55 7.68
C LYS A 6 -7.80 -0.66 8.11
N THR A 7 -7.56 -1.03 9.36
CA THR A 7 -6.20 -1.23 9.89
C THR A 7 -5.53 -2.48 9.30
N ILE A 8 -6.27 -3.59 9.18
CA ILE A 8 -5.77 -4.82 8.54
C ILE A 8 -5.44 -4.55 7.07
N GLY A 9 -6.35 -3.90 6.33
CA GLY A 9 -6.14 -3.56 4.93
C GLY A 9 -4.93 -2.65 4.72
N GLY A 10 -4.77 -1.64 5.57
CA GLY A 10 -3.62 -0.73 5.51
C GLY A 10 -2.29 -1.41 5.81
N PHE A 11 -2.28 -2.33 6.79
CA PHE A 11 -1.11 -3.14 7.12
C PHE A 11 -0.71 -4.06 5.95
N LEU A 12 -1.67 -4.79 5.38
CA LEU A 12 -1.42 -5.66 4.21
C LEU A 12 -0.89 -4.87 3.02
N LEU A 13 -1.43 -3.67 2.78
CA LEU A 13 -0.97 -2.81 1.69
C LEU A 13 0.48 -2.35 1.88
N ILE A 14 0.88 -2.04 3.11
CA ILE A 14 2.28 -1.71 3.43
C ILE A 14 3.19 -2.92 3.22
N VAL A 15 2.81 -4.08 3.75
CA VAL A 15 3.60 -5.32 3.59
C VAL A 15 3.76 -5.65 2.11
N PHE A 16 2.70 -5.53 1.32
CA PHE A 16 2.77 -5.74 -0.12
C PHE A 16 3.64 -4.68 -0.81
N GLY A 17 3.52 -3.40 -0.44
CA GLY A 17 4.36 -2.32 -0.98
C GLY A 17 5.85 -2.55 -0.72
N ILE A 18 6.21 -2.95 0.50
CA ILE A 18 7.58 -3.33 0.86
C ILE A 18 8.02 -4.57 0.07
N SER A 19 7.17 -5.59 -0.03
CA SER A 19 7.45 -6.78 -0.85
C SER A 19 7.60 -6.47 -2.34
N VAL A 20 6.87 -5.51 -2.91
CA VAL A 20 7.07 -5.06 -4.30
C VAL A 20 8.40 -4.34 -4.44
N PHE A 21 8.77 -3.51 -3.45
CA PHE A 21 10.05 -2.79 -3.45
C PHE A 21 11.26 -3.74 -3.41
N PHE A 22 11.21 -4.80 -2.59
CA PHE A 22 12.32 -5.75 -2.42
C PHE A 22 12.20 -7.02 -3.28
N GLY A 23 10.99 -7.42 -3.66
CA GLY A 23 10.69 -8.68 -4.36
C GLY A 23 11.04 -8.68 -5.85
N GLY A 24 11.25 -7.49 -6.45
CA GLY A 24 11.81 -7.36 -7.80
C GLY A 24 13.29 -7.76 -7.90
N GLY A 25 13.95 -8.08 -6.78
CA GLY A 25 15.20 -8.84 -6.75
C GLY A 25 16.45 -8.14 -7.29
N SER A 26 16.41 -6.89 -7.75
CA SER A 26 17.65 -6.24 -8.18
C SER A 26 17.62 -4.72 -8.08
N PHE A 27 18.31 -4.21 -7.06
CA PHE A 27 18.95 -2.89 -7.12
C PHE A 27 19.90 -2.75 -8.32
N GLY A 28 20.14 -3.80 -9.10
CA GLY A 28 20.90 -3.77 -10.35
C GLY A 28 20.30 -2.85 -11.42
N PHE A 29 19.05 -2.38 -11.30
CA PHE A 29 18.53 -1.31 -12.15
C PHE A 29 18.93 0.10 -11.69
N ILE A 30 19.48 0.28 -10.49
CA ILE A 30 20.07 1.57 -10.05
C ILE A 30 21.28 1.91 -10.91
N ILE A 31 22.12 0.92 -11.23
CA ILE A 31 23.34 1.11 -12.02
C ILE A 31 23.04 1.65 -13.43
N PRO A 32 22.21 1.00 -14.27
CA PRO A 32 21.85 1.52 -15.59
C PRO A 32 21.04 2.83 -15.50
N LEU A 33 20.28 3.06 -14.42
CA LEU A 33 19.60 4.33 -14.21
C LEU A 33 20.60 5.47 -13.96
N ALA A 34 21.60 5.25 -13.11
CA ALA A 34 22.65 6.22 -12.82
C ALA A 34 23.57 6.47 -14.03
N ILE A 35 24.08 5.40 -14.65
CA ILE A 35 24.95 5.48 -15.83
C ILE A 35 24.17 6.07 -17.01
N GLY A 36 22.93 5.64 -17.23
CA GLY A 36 22.06 6.16 -18.28
C GLY A 36 21.84 7.66 -18.12
N SER A 37 21.54 8.13 -16.90
CA SER A 37 21.37 9.56 -16.60
C SER A 37 22.64 10.37 -16.91
N LEU A 38 23.80 9.88 -16.49
CA LEU A 38 25.09 10.53 -16.74
C LEU A 38 25.45 10.55 -18.23
N MET A 39 25.21 9.45 -18.95
CA MET A 39 25.45 9.38 -20.40
C MET A 39 24.51 10.28 -21.17
N THR A 40 23.21 10.32 -20.83
CA THR A 40 22.27 11.24 -21.45
C THR A 40 22.70 12.69 -21.24
N TYR A 41 23.05 13.06 -20.01
CA TYR A 41 23.55 14.40 -19.70
C TYR A 41 24.83 14.74 -20.49
N ALA A 42 25.80 13.83 -20.52
CA ALA A 42 27.05 14.01 -21.26
C ALA A 42 26.81 14.12 -22.78
N GLY A 43 25.86 13.35 -23.32
CA GLY A 43 25.44 13.40 -24.72
C GLY A 43 24.83 14.75 -25.08
N VAL A 44 23.90 15.26 -24.26
CA VAL A 44 23.29 16.58 -24.42
C VAL A 44 24.36 17.68 -24.37
N LYS A 45 25.29 17.61 -23.41
CA LYS A 45 26.39 18.58 -23.30
C LYS A 45 27.30 18.57 -24.53
N ARG A 46 27.61 17.40 -25.07
CA ARG A 46 28.43 17.26 -26.29
C ARG A 46 27.70 17.76 -27.54
N PHE A 47 26.39 17.50 -27.62
CA PHE A 47 25.55 18.00 -28.70
C PHE A 47 25.53 19.54 -28.70
N ALA A 48 25.32 20.16 -27.54
CA ALA A 48 25.34 21.61 -27.38
C ALA A 48 26.71 22.24 -27.70
N ALA A 49 27.80 21.50 -27.50
CA ALA A 49 29.16 21.94 -27.83
C ALA A 49 29.54 21.76 -29.33
N GLY A 50 28.56 21.50 -30.21
CA GLY A 50 28.78 21.32 -31.66
C GLY A 50 29.31 19.94 -32.05
N LYS A 51 29.52 19.01 -31.10
CA LYS A 51 29.91 17.62 -31.37
C LYS A 51 28.66 16.76 -31.59
N THR A 52 27.88 17.12 -32.62
CA THR A 52 26.52 16.61 -32.87
C THR A 52 26.45 15.08 -32.94
N ILE A 53 27.29 14.45 -33.77
CA ILE A 53 27.26 12.98 -33.98
C ILE A 53 27.59 12.24 -32.68
N THR A 54 28.68 12.62 -32.02
CA THR A 54 29.10 11.98 -30.75
C THR A 54 28.11 12.25 -29.62
N GLY A 55 27.49 13.43 -29.61
CA GLY A 55 26.44 13.80 -28.66
C GLY A 55 25.19 12.93 -28.82
N ILE A 56 24.73 12.72 -30.06
CA ILE A 56 23.59 11.84 -30.36
C ILE A 56 23.88 10.40 -29.95
N ILE A 57 25.05 9.85 -30.29
CA ILE A 57 25.39 8.45 -29.96
C ILE A 57 25.43 8.25 -28.44
N VAL A 58 26.17 9.11 -27.72
CA VAL A 58 26.31 8.99 -26.26
C VAL A 58 24.97 9.25 -25.56
N GLY A 59 24.23 10.26 -26.01
CA GLY A 59 22.92 10.61 -25.45
C GLY A 59 21.87 9.54 -25.71
N GLY A 60 21.87 8.97 -26.92
CA GLY A 60 20.96 7.90 -27.34
C GLY A 60 21.17 6.60 -26.57
N ILE A 61 22.43 6.18 -26.37
CA ILE A 61 22.74 5.02 -25.52
C ILE A 61 22.25 5.25 -24.09
N GLY A 62 22.52 6.44 -23.52
CA GLY A 62 22.01 6.80 -22.20
C GLY A 62 20.48 6.74 -22.11
N ALA A 63 19.80 7.28 -23.12
CA ALA A 63 18.34 7.29 -23.19
C ALA A 63 17.75 5.88 -23.27
N ILE A 64 18.33 4.98 -24.06
CA ILE A 64 17.91 3.57 -24.14
C ILE A 64 18.05 2.89 -22.77
N MET A 65 19.16 3.10 -22.06
CA MET A 65 19.35 2.55 -20.71
C MET A 65 18.29 3.06 -19.73
N LEU A 66 17.92 4.34 -19.81
CA LEU A 66 16.86 4.91 -18.98
C LEU A 66 15.50 4.31 -19.31
N ILE A 67 15.17 4.13 -20.59
CA ILE A 67 13.92 3.49 -21.03
C ILE A 67 13.83 2.06 -20.48
N CYS A 68 14.92 1.28 -20.58
CA CYS A 68 14.98 -0.06 -20.00
C CYS A 68 14.84 -0.06 -18.46
N SER A 69 15.16 1.06 -17.80
CA SER A 69 15.05 1.23 -16.35
C SER A 69 13.68 1.77 -15.91
N LEU A 70 12.78 2.15 -16.83
CA LEU A 70 11.45 2.66 -16.49
C LEU A 70 10.61 1.72 -15.62
N PRO A 71 10.55 0.40 -15.87
CA PRO A 71 9.78 -0.51 -15.02
C PRO A 71 10.23 -0.48 -13.55
N PHE A 72 11.53 -0.29 -13.31
CA PHE A 72 12.08 -0.15 -11.97
C PHE A 72 11.61 1.15 -11.29
N VAL A 73 11.63 2.28 -12.01
CA VAL A 73 11.13 3.57 -11.50
C VAL A 73 9.63 3.48 -11.17
N VAL A 74 8.84 2.87 -12.06
CA VAL A 74 7.41 2.64 -11.83
C VAL A 74 7.18 1.74 -10.62
N GLY A 75 7.98 0.67 -10.47
CA GLY A 75 7.93 -0.22 -9.32
C GLY A 75 8.19 0.51 -8.00
N ILE A 76 9.21 1.37 -7.94
CA ILE A 76 9.49 2.21 -6.77
C ILE A 76 8.33 3.15 -6.47
N ALA A 77 7.82 3.84 -7.49
CA ALA A 77 6.71 4.78 -7.32
C ALA A 77 5.44 4.07 -6.81
N LEU A 78 5.14 2.89 -7.35
CA LEU A 78 4.01 2.06 -6.92
C LEU A 78 4.20 1.59 -5.48
N ALA A 79 5.37 1.07 -5.12
CA ALA A 79 5.68 0.65 -3.75
C ALA A 79 5.51 1.80 -2.75
N ALA A 80 6.07 2.98 -3.06
CA ALA A 80 5.94 4.18 -2.24
C ALA A 80 4.47 4.60 -2.07
N ALA A 81 3.67 4.54 -3.15
CA ALA A 81 2.23 4.82 -3.09
C ALA A 81 1.50 3.83 -2.19
N MET A 82 1.76 2.52 -2.32
CA MET A 82 1.13 1.49 -1.49
C MET A 82 1.45 1.67 0.00
N VAL A 83 2.72 1.96 0.33
CA VAL A 83 3.13 2.24 1.71
C VAL A 83 2.44 3.50 2.24
N TYR A 84 2.44 4.58 1.45
CA TYR A 84 1.82 5.84 1.85
C TYR A 84 0.31 5.70 2.08
N TYR A 85 -0.42 5.11 1.13
CA TYR A 85 -1.86 4.91 1.24
C TYR A 85 -2.20 3.91 2.34
N GLY A 86 -1.38 2.88 2.57
CA GLY A 86 -1.57 1.92 3.65
C GLY A 86 -1.41 2.58 5.02
N TRP A 87 -0.40 3.44 5.16
CA TRP A 87 -0.20 4.23 6.37
C TRP A 87 -1.34 5.23 6.59
N LYS A 88 -1.75 5.96 5.55
CA LYS A 88 -2.89 6.89 5.59
C LYS A 88 -4.19 6.18 5.98
N LEU A 89 -4.42 4.97 5.46
CA LEU A 89 -5.60 4.16 5.78
C LEU A 89 -5.62 3.72 7.24
N MET A 90 -4.47 3.31 7.80
CA MET A 90 -4.37 2.96 9.23
C MET A 90 -4.56 4.20 10.13
N LYS A 91 -4.03 5.35 9.73
CA LYS A 91 -4.17 6.61 10.48
C LYS A 91 -5.63 7.07 10.52
N ASN A 92 -6.33 7.03 9.39
CA ASN A 92 -7.75 7.42 9.31
C ASN A 92 -8.69 6.35 9.91
N GLY A 93 -8.35 5.07 9.82
CA GLY A 93 -9.08 3.99 10.49
C GLY A 93 -9.01 4.05 12.02
N SER A 94 -8.06 4.81 12.58
CA SER A 94 -7.95 5.06 14.02
C SER A 94 -8.82 6.21 14.51
N ALA A 95 -9.30 7.08 13.62
CA ALA A 95 -10.19 8.21 13.92
C ALA A 95 -11.67 7.82 13.85
N ASP A 96 -11.99 6.76 13.12
CA ASP A 96 -13.35 6.24 12.93
C ASP A 96 -13.77 5.30 14.08
N ASN A 97 -13.41 5.68 15.32
CA ASN A 97 -13.95 5.07 16.53
C ASN A 97 -15.32 5.68 16.83
N GLY A 98 -16.17 5.77 15.80
CA GLY A 98 -17.60 5.70 16.03
C GLY A 98 -17.81 4.42 16.80
N VAL A 99 -18.05 4.59 18.10
CA VAL A 99 -18.59 3.57 18.97
C VAL A 99 -19.82 3.07 18.24
N SER A 100 -19.69 1.93 17.54
CA SER A 100 -20.84 1.07 17.39
C SER A 100 -21.11 0.64 18.83
N SER A 101 -21.93 1.42 19.52
CA SER A 101 -22.68 0.91 20.64
C SER A 101 -23.33 -0.33 20.07
N PHE A 102 -22.84 -1.49 20.49
CA PHE A 102 -23.75 -2.58 20.64
C PHE A 102 -24.67 -2.08 21.76
N ASP A 103 -25.71 -1.34 21.38
CA ASP A 103 -26.90 -1.30 22.20
C ASP A 103 -27.38 -2.75 22.14
N PRO A 104 -27.22 -3.55 23.21
CA PRO A 104 -28.02 -4.76 23.27
C PRO A 104 -29.45 -4.25 23.14
N GLU A 105 -30.16 -4.71 22.10
CA GLU A 105 -31.60 -4.52 22.01
C GLU A 105 -32.15 -4.75 23.42
N PRO A 106 -32.81 -3.76 24.06
CA PRO A 106 -33.23 -3.91 25.43
C PRO A 106 -34.04 -5.19 25.48
N ALA A 107 -33.54 -6.19 26.20
CA ALA A 107 -34.19 -7.48 26.32
C ALA A 107 -35.63 -7.18 26.67
N SER A 108 -36.53 -7.39 25.71
CA SER A 108 -37.93 -7.05 25.92
C SER A 108 -38.35 -7.80 27.17
N ALA A 109 -39.00 -7.12 28.12
CA ALA A 109 -39.41 -7.74 29.38
C ALA A 109 -40.25 -9.03 29.16
N ALA A 110 -40.83 -9.17 27.97
CA ALA A 110 -41.52 -10.36 27.49
C ALA A 110 -40.64 -11.62 27.35
N TYR A 111 -39.35 -11.47 27.02
CA TYR A 111 -38.44 -12.62 26.90
C TYR A 111 -38.01 -13.16 28.26
N GLN A 112 -37.98 -12.31 29.28
CA GLN A 112 -37.58 -12.68 30.63
C GLN A 112 -38.74 -13.31 31.42
N SER A 113 -39.99 -12.89 31.16
CA SER A 113 -41.18 -13.51 31.76
C SER A 113 -41.48 -14.92 31.22
N HIS A 114 -41.23 -15.19 29.93
CA HIS A 114 -41.56 -16.48 29.31
C HIS A 114 -40.69 -17.64 29.85
N PHE A 115 -39.45 -17.37 30.25
CA PHE A 115 -38.55 -18.40 30.78
C PHE A 115 -38.94 -18.79 32.22
N ASP A 116 -39.23 -17.81 33.07
CA ASP A 116 -39.64 -18.07 34.46
C ASP A 116 -40.99 -18.79 34.52
N ASP A 117 -41.93 -18.42 33.64
CA ASP A 117 -43.23 -19.09 33.53
C ASP A 117 -43.09 -20.57 33.10
N GLU A 118 -42.24 -20.87 32.11
CA GLU A 118 -41.95 -22.26 31.68
C GLU A 118 -41.24 -23.09 32.77
N TRP A 119 -40.34 -22.46 33.53
CA TRP A 119 -39.63 -23.11 34.64
C TRP A 119 -40.55 -23.44 35.81
N GLU A 120 -41.46 -22.53 36.17
CA GLU A 120 -42.46 -22.80 37.20
C GLU A 120 -43.41 -23.92 36.80
N GLU A 121 -43.80 -24.01 35.52
CA GLU A 121 -44.68 -25.06 35.02
C GLU A 121 -43.99 -26.44 35.07
N PHE A 122 -42.69 -26.50 34.79
CA PHE A 122 -41.88 -27.72 34.93
C PHE A 122 -41.78 -28.20 36.39
N LEU A 123 -41.61 -27.28 37.34
CA LEU A 123 -41.50 -27.61 38.77
C LEU A 123 -42.85 -28.02 39.39
N LYS A 124 -43.96 -27.47 38.90
CA LYS A 124 -45.31 -27.81 39.35
C LYS A 124 -45.82 -29.15 38.80
N LYS A 125 -45.16 -29.72 37.78
CA LYS A 125 -45.57 -30.97 37.13
C LYS A 125 -44.99 -32.24 37.77
N LYS A 126 -44.71 -32.21 39.07
CA LYS A 126 -44.30 -33.39 39.86
C LYS A 126 -45.47 -33.97 40.64
#